data_AF-A0A7J5W739-F1
#
_entry.id   AF-A0A7J5W739-F1
#
_cell.length_a   1.000
_cell.length_b   1.000
_cell.length_c   1.000
_cell.angle_alpha   90.00
_cell.angle_beta   90.00
_cell.angle_gamma   90.00
#
_symmetry.space_group_name_H-M   'P 1'
#
loop_
_entity.id
_entity.type
_entity.pdbx_description
1 polymer ?
#
loop_
_entity_poly.entity_id
_entity_poly.type
_entity_poly.pdbx_seq_one_letter_code
_entity_poly.pdbx_strand_id
1 'polypeptide(L)'
;MSDDASSRQSELEFVERLFARGFVILGGVFWVAATFAGPMAFGDVGIVASVKTAIWPFLATLLTLVIGWKYERLAAVLLFGASAAVPIWGLLYNWETGVWLLMVCLLIAPMALAGILFLLAERAELRRSVRTESLPERTGAAT
;
A
#
# COMPACT_ATOMS: atom_id res chain seq x y z
N MET A 1 5.90 -35.33 -2.90
CA MET A 1 5.17 -34.56 -1.85
C MET A 1 5.77 -33.15 -1.61
N SER A 2 6.90 -32.80 -2.23
CA SER A 2 7.52 -31.45 -2.17
C SER A 2 6.94 -30.44 -3.16
N ASP A 3 6.39 -30.90 -4.29
CA ASP A 3 5.93 -30.00 -5.37
C ASP A 3 4.63 -29.24 -5.05
N ASP A 4 3.79 -29.78 -4.16
CA ASP A 4 2.54 -29.13 -3.76
C ASP A 4 2.76 -27.96 -2.77
N ALA A 5 3.92 -27.92 -2.10
CA ALA A 5 4.25 -26.86 -1.16
C ALA A 5 4.85 -25.63 -1.86
N SER A 6 5.60 -25.83 -2.95
CA SER A 6 6.20 -24.73 -3.72
C SER A 6 5.17 -24.02 -4.59
N SER A 7 4.21 -24.74 -5.17
CA SER A 7 3.09 -24.16 -5.93
C SER A 7 2.24 -23.25 -5.04
N ARG A 8 1.81 -23.72 -3.86
CA ARG A 8 1.02 -22.92 -2.91
C ARG A 8 1.75 -21.67 -2.42
N GLN A 9 3.06 -21.74 -2.17
CA GLN A 9 3.84 -20.54 -1.81
C GLN A 9 3.81 -19.50 -2.92
N SER A 10 3.95 -19.91 -4.17
CA SER A 10 3.92 -18.99 -5.31
C SER A 10 2.55 -18.33 -5.51
N GLU A 11 1.47 -19.07 -5.26
CA GLU A 11 0.10 -18.54 -5.34
C GLU A 11 -0.18 -17.52 -4.23
N LEU A 12 0.23 -17.82 -3.00
CA LEU A 12 0.05 -16.90 -1.87
C LEU A 12 0.78 -15.56 -2.10
N GLU A 13 2.01 -15.60 -2.60
CA GLU A 13 2.77 -14.39 -2.92
C GLU A 13 2.10 -13.54 -4.02
N PHE A 14 1.51 -14.19 -5.02
CA PHE A 14 0.75 -13.49 -6.06
C PHE A 14 -0.51 -12.84 -5.49
N VAL A 15 -1.24 -13.56 -4.63
CA VAL A 15 -2.43 -13.06 -3.95
C VAL A 15 -2.10 -11.88 -3.02
N GLU A 16 -1.00 -11.95 -2.26
CA GLU A 16 -0.52 -10.87 -1.39
C GLU A 16 -0.24 -9.59 -2.18
N ARG A 17 0.46 -9.69 -3.32
CA ARG A 17 0.70 -8.53 -4.20
C ARG A 17 -0.59 -7.97 -4.79
N LEU A 18 -1.52 -8.84 -5.20
CA LEU A 18 -2.79 -8.42 -5.78
C LEU A 18 -3.66 -7.71 -4.73
N PHE A 19 -3.71 -8.24 -3.51
CA PHE A 19 -4.40 -7.62 -2.38
C PHE A 19 -3.78 -6.28 -2.01
N ALA A 20 -2.45 -6.19 -1.87
CA ALA A 20 -1.76 -4.95 -1.54
C ALA A 20 -2.08 -3.85 -2.58
N ARG A 21 -2.03 -4.19 -3.87
CA ARG A 21 -2.35 -3.26 -4.97
C ARG A 21 -3.83 -2.87 -4.98
N GLY A 22 -4.72 -3.85 -4.87
CA GLY A 22 -6.16 -3.62 -4.82
C GLY A 22 -6.54 -2.70 -3.67
N PHE A 23 -5.88 -2.88 -2.52
CA PHE A 23 -6.10 -2.09 -1.33
C PHE A 23 -5.64 -0.63 -1.49
N VAL A 24 -4.47 -0.39 -2.09
CA VAL A 24 -4.00 0.97 -2.43
C VAL A 24 -4.93 1.64 -3.45
N ILE A 25 -5.39 0.91 -4.47
CA ILE A 25 -6.31 1.44 -5.48
C ILE A 25 -7.66 1.81 -4.84
N LEU A 26 -8.27 0.89 -4.09
CA LEU A 26 -9.56 1.12 -3.45
C LEU A 26 -9.48 2.25 -2.41
N GLY A 27 -8.44 2.26 -1.59
CA GLY A 27 -8.20 3.34 -0.63
C GLY A 27 -7.98 4.68 -1.30
N GLY A 28 -7.20 4.72 -2.38
CA GLY A 28 -6.98 5.94 -3.16
C GLY A 28 -8.24 6.48 -3.82
N VAL A 29 -9.02 5.61 -4.46
CA VAL A 29 -10.33 5.98 -5.06
C VAL A 29 -11.28 6.51 -3.98
N PHE A 30 -11.34 5.83 -2.84
CA PHE A 30 -12.14 6.28 -1.69
C PHE A 30 -11.72 7.68 -1.22
N TRP A 31 -10.43 7.93 -1.03
CA TRP A 31 -9.93 9.22 -0.56
C TRP A 31 -10.09 10.36 -1.57
N VAL A 32 -9.93 10.08 -2.86
CA VAL A 32 -10.25 11.05 -3.92
C VAL A 32 -11.73 11.41 -3.89
N ALA A 33 -12.62 10.43 -3.77
CA ALA A 33 -14.05 10.68 -3.67
C ALA A 33 -14.42 11.45 -2.39
N ALA A 34 -13.84 11.08 -1.24
CA ALA A 34 -14.09 11.74 0.04
C ALA A 34 -13.63 13.20 0.06
N THR A 35 -12.44 13.49 -0.47
CA THR A 35 -11.91 14.87 -0.56
C THR A 35 -12.60 15.72 -1.59
N PHE A 36 -13.18 15.11 -2.63
CA PHE A 36 -14.05 15.81 -3.58
C PHE A 36 -15.44 16.10 -2.97
N ALA A 37 -16.01 15.13 -2.24
CA ALA A 37 -17.34 15.23 -1.67
C ALA A 37 -17.41 16.22 -0.48
N GLY A 38 -16.36 16.31 0.33
CA GLY A 38 -16.32 17.18 1.51
C GLY A 38 -16.67 18.65 1.20
N PRO A 39 -15.92 19.33 0.31
CA PRO A 39 -16.22 20.70 -0.08
C PRO A 39 -17.60 20.84 -0.74
N MET A 40 -18.05 19.89 -1.57
CA MET A 40 -19.36 19.94 -2.22
C MET A 40 -20.54 19.75 -1.25
N ALA A 41 -20.36 18.97 -0.18
CA ALA A 41 -21.43 18.66 0.78
C ALA A 41 -21.52 19.70 1.92
N PHE A 42 -20.42 20.37 2.25
CA PHE A 42 -20.33 21.23 3.44
C PHE A 42 -19.88 22.67 3.17
N GLY A 43 -19.55 23.02 1.91
CA GLY A 43 -19.23 24.39 1.53
C GLY A 43 -19.88 24.77 0.20
N ASP A 44 -20.28 26.03 0.04
CA ASP A 44 -20.67 26.60 -1.25
C ASP A 44 -19.44 26.81 -2.16
N VAL A 45 -18.62 25.77 -2.33
CA VAL A 45 -17.36 25.82 -3.07
C VAL A 45 -17.58 25.21 -4.45
N GLY A 46 -17.32 26.00 -5.49
CA GLY A 46 -17.50 25.58 -6.87
C GLY A 46 -16.65 24.36 -7.25
N ILE A 47 -17.10 23.61 -8.27
CA ILE A 47 -16.51 22.35 -8.75
C ILE A 47 -14.97 22.43 -8.92
N VAL A 48 -14.46 23.56 -9.44
CA VAL A 48 -13.02 23.77 -9.68
C VAL A 48 -12.20 23.74 -8.38
N ALA A 49 -12.73 24.29 -7.28
CA ALA A 49 -12.05 24.26 -5.99
C ALA A 49 -12.01 22.84 -5.43
N SER A 50 -13.12 22.09 -5.53
CA SER A 50 -13.23 20.71 -5.07
C SER A 50 -12.30 19.76 -5.82
N VAL A 51 -12.13 19.94 -7.14
CA VAL A 51 -11.14 19.20 -7.94
C VAL A 51 -9.72 19.51 -7.49
N LYS A 52 -9.40 20.77 -7.19
CA LYS A 52 -8.06 21.18 -6.76
C LYS A 52 -7.67 20.54 -5.42
N THR A 53 -8.62 20.33 -4.50
CA THR A 53 -8.38 19.59 -3.25
C THR A 53 -8.20 18.08 -3.49
N ALA A 54 -8.98 17.48 -4.39
CA ALA A 54 -8.92 16.04 -4.68
C ALA A 54 -7.65 15.62 -5.47
N ILE A 55 -6.94 16.58 -6.08
CA ILE A 55 -5.71 16.30 -6.84
C ILE A 55 -4.58 15.76 -5.96
N TRP A 56 -4.53 16.19 -4.69
CA TRP A 56 -3.51 15.77 -3.74
C TRP A 56 -3.58 14.28 -3.40
N PRO A 57 -4.72 13.74 -2.93
CA PRO A 57 -4.84 12.31 -2.69
C PRO A 57 -4.71 11.48 -3.97
N PHE A 58 -5.14 12.01 -5.13
CA PHE A 58 -4.91 11.35 -6.42
C PHE A 58 -3.41 11.19 -6.71
N LEU A 59 -2.64 12.27 -6.61
CA LEU A 59 -1.19 12.24 -6.83
C LEU A 59 -0.48 11.35 -5.81
N ALA A 60 -0.87 11.40 -4.54
CA ALA A 60 -0.31 10.55 -3.49
C ALA A 60 -0.55 9.06 -3.78
N THR A 61 -1.76 8.70 -4.20
CA THR A 61 -2.11 7.34 -4.61
C THR A 61 -1.29 6.91 -5.82
N LEU A 62 -1.24 7.76 -6.85
CA LEU A 62 -0.52 7.48 -8.09
C LEU A 62 0.98 7.26 -7.81
N LEU A 63 1.59 8.13 -7.01
CA LEU A 63 3.00 7.99 -6.62
C LEU A 63 3.23 6.69 -5.87
N THR A 64 2.37 6.36 -4.90
CA THR A 64 2.51 5.13 -4.11
C THR A 64 2.38 3.88 -4.99
N LEU A 65 1.50 3.93 -5.98
CA LEU A 65 1.26 2.83 -6.92
C LEU A 65 2.42 2.66 -7.91
N VAL A 66 2.95 3.77 -8.46
CA VAL A 66 4.12 3.77 -9.34
C VAL A 66 5.36 3.28 -8.58
N ILE A 67 5.56 3.74 -7.35
CA ILE A 67 6.67 3.31 -6.50
C ILE A 67 6.53 1.84 -6.12
N GLY A 68 5.34 1.42 -5.68
CA GLY A 68 5.06 0.03 -5.29
C GLY A 68 5.13 -0.97 -6.45
N TRP A 69 5.11 -0.49 -7.69
CA TRP A 69 5.29 -1.36 -8.86
C TRP A 69 6.72 -1.88 -9.02
N LYS A 70 7.72 -1.09 -8.63
CA LYS A 70 9.15 -1.42 -8.83
C LYS A 70 9.95 -1.53 -7.54
N TYR A 71 9.51 -0.87 -6.47
CA TYR A 71 10.22 -0.77 -5.20
C TYR A 71 9.29 -1.11 -4.02
N GLU A 72 9.01 -2.40 -3.84
CA GLU A 72 8.12 -2.92 -2.79
C GLU A 72 8.55 -2.45 -1.38
N ARG A 73 9.86 -2.44 -1.10
CA ARG A 73 10.43 -1.92 0.15
C ARG A 73 10.19 -0.43 0.36
N LEU A 74 10.34 0.37 -0.69
CA LEU A 74 10.18 1.82 -0.61
C LEU A 74 8.70 2.17 -0.43
N ALA A 75 7.79 1.44 -1.08
CA ALA A 75 6.37 1.55 -0.84
C ALA A 75 5.99 1.20 0.60
N ALA A 76 6.53 0.12 1.17
CA ALA A 76 6.31 -0.21 2.57
C ALA A 76 6.77 0.91 3.51
N VAL A 77 7.98 1.43 3.33
CA VAL A 77 8.51 2.54 4.15
C VAL A 77 7.66 3.79 4.01
N LEU A 78 7.23 4.14 2.80
CA LEU A 78 6.35 5.29 2.57
C LEU A 78 4.98 5.10 3.22
N LEU A 79 4.39 3.90 3.13
CA LEU A 79 3.10 3.59 3.74
C LEU A 79 3.16 3.64 5.26
N PHE A 80 4.21 3.09 5.88
CA PHE A 80 4.42 3.22 7.32
C PHE A 80 4.70 4.66 7.75
N GLY A 81 5.54 5.38 7.00
CA GLY A 81 5.84 6.78 7.25
C GLY A 81 4.58 7.64 7.19
N ALA A 82 3.76 7.46 6.16
CA ALA A 82 2.48 8.14 6.02
C ALA A 82 1.51 7.75 7.14
N SER A 83 1.42 6.46 7.48
CA SER A 83 0.60 5.98 8.61
C SER A 83 1.01 6.61 9.94
N ALA A 84 2.29 6.88 10.16
CA ALA A 84 2.79 7.54 11.38
C ALA A 84 2.61 9.06 11.35
N ALA A 85 2.64 9.68 10.16
CA ALA A 85 2.41 11.11 10.00
C ALA A 85 0.96 11.52 10.32
N VAL A 86 -0.01 10.64 10.07
CA VAL A 86 -1.45 10.93 10.30
C VAL A 86 -1.77 11.22 11.78
N PRO A 87 -1.33 10.40 12.76
CA PRO A 87 -1.51 10.74 14.17
C PRO A 87 -0.88 12.09 14.56
N ILE A 88 0.32 12.39 14.05
CA ILE A 88 0.99 13.67 14.32
C ILE A 88 0.13 14.82 13.79
N TRP A 89 -0.39 14.68 12.57
CA TRP A 89 -1.29 15.65 11.97
C TRP A 89 -2.58 15.83 12.78
N GLY A 90 -3.18 14.73 13.24
CA GLY A 90 -4.39 14.79 14.06
C GLY A 90 -4.20 15.47 15.41
N LEU A 91 -3.02 15.30 16.03
CA LEU A 91 -2.65 16.01 17.26
C LEU A 91 -2.47 17.51 17.00
N LEU A 92 -1.80 17.90 15.92
CA LEU A 92 -1.58 19.31 15.58
C LEU A 92 -2.89 20.08 15.32
N TYR A 93 -3.89 19.42 14.74
CA TYR A 93 -5.17 20.04 14.40
C TYR A 93 -6.29 19.74 15.40
N ASN A 94 -5.96 19.13 16.56
CA ASN A 94 -6.91 18.80 17.63
C ASN A 94 -8.19 18.12 17.13
N TRP A 95 -8.03 17.02 16.39
CA TRP A 95 -9.16 16.27 15.86
C TRP A 95 -10.10 15.77 16.94
N GLU A 96 -11.39 15.87 16.65
CA GLU A 96 -12.44 15.27 17.47
C GLU A 96 -12.38 13.74 17.40
N THR A 97 -12.95 13.07 18.41
CA THR A 97 -12.96 11.60 18.53
C THR A 97 -13.55 10.91 17.29
N GLY A 98 -14.57 11.50 16.67
CA GLY A 98 -15.16 10.96 15.44
C GLY A 98 -14.19 10.97 14.25
N VAL A 99 -13.40 12.05 14.11
CA VAL A 99 -12.38 12.16 13.07
C VAL A 99 -11.26 11.16 13.32
N TRP A 100 -10.85 10.98 14.57
CA TRP A 100 -9.87 9.94 14.94
C TRP A 100 -10.33 8.54 14.52
N LEU A 101 -11.58 8.18 14.81
CA LEU A 101 -12.14 6.88 14.39
C LEU A 101 -12.12 6.70 12.88
N LEU A 102 -12.57 7.71 12.12
CA LEU A 102 -12.56 7.67 10.66
C LEU A 102 -11.14 7.52 10.11
N MET A 103 -10.19 8.31 10.62
CA MET A 103 -8.80 8.30 10.17
C MET A 103 -8.09 7.00 10.51
N VAL A 104 -8.37 6.41 11.67
CA VAL A 104 -7.84 5.09 12.05
C VAL A 104 -8.37 4.02 11.10
N CYS A 105 -9.69 3.95 10.90
CA CYS A 105 -10.33 2.91 10.12
C CYS A 105 -10.08 3.02 8.61
N LEU A 106 -9.99 4.24 8.06
CA LEU A 106 -9.98 4.48 6.62
C LEU A 106 -8.62 4.94 6.07
N LEU A 107 -7.66 5.25 6.94
CA LEU A 107 -6.33 5.71 6.54
C LEU A 107 -5.22 4.93 7.24
N ILE A 108 -5.14 5.00 8.57
CA ILE A 108 -3.99 4.45 9.33
C ILE A 108 -3.96 2.92 9.23
N ALA A 109 -5.00 2.22 9.69
CA ALA A 109 -5.03 0.75 9.67
C ALA A 109 -4.91 0.19 8.23
N PRO A 110 -5.63 0.75 7.24
CA PRO A 110 -5.41 0.47 5.83
C PRO A 110 -3.95 0.59 5.36
N MET A 111 -3.31 1.74 5.59
CA MET A 111 -1.93 1.98 5.14
C MET A 111 -0.92 1.07 5.85
N ALA A 112 -1.10 0.86 7.15
CA ALA A 112 -0.27 -0.06 7.92
C ALA A 112 -0.40 -1.50 7.40
N LEU A 113 -1.62 -1.97 7.13
CA LEU A 113 -1.86 -3.31 6.59
C LEU A 113 -1.23 -3.47 5.20
N ALA A 114 -1.40 -2.49 4.32
CA ALA A 114 -0.75 -2.49 3.01
C ALA A 114 0.79 -2.49 3.14
N GLY A 115 1.34 -1.70 4.06
CA GLY A 115 2.77 -1.68 4.36
C GLY A 115 3.30 -3.04 4.83
N ILE A 116 2.55 -3.75 5.67
CA ILE A 116 2.88 -5.12 6.11
C ILE A 116 2.89 -6.07 4.90
N LEU A 117 1.88 -6.02 4.04
CA LEU A 117 1.80 -6.88 2.86
C LEU A 117 2.99 -6.65 1.90
N PHE A 118 3.39 -5.39 1.68
CA PHE A 118 4.58 -5.08 0.88
C PHE A 118 5.89 -5.60 1.51
N LEU A 119 6.03 -5.56 2.84
CA LEU A 119 7.19 -6.16 3.52
C LEU A 119 7.22 -7.68 3.39
N LEU A 120 6.06 -8.35 3.43
CA LEU A 120 5.97 -9.79 3.25
C LEU A 120 6.35 -10.19 1.83
N ALA A 121 5.85 -9.46 0.82
CA ALA A 121 6.20 -9.67 -0.58
C ALA A 121 7.72 -9.55 -0.82
N GLU A 122 8.38 -8.52 -0.27
CA GLU A 122 9.83 -8.34 -0.38
C GLU A 122 10.60 -9.52 0.23
N ARG A 123 10.20 -9.96 1.42
CA ARG A 123 10.84 -11.10 2.11
C ARG A 123 10.69 -12.40 1.31
N ALA A 124 9.58 -12.56 0.61
CA ALA A 124 9.34 -13.72 -0.23
C ALA A 124 10.24 -13.73 -1.48
N GLU A 125 10.40 -12.56 -2.12
CA GLU A 125 11.28 -12.40 -3.28
C GLU A 125 12.76 -12.66 -2.93
N LEU A 126 13.22 -12.15 -1.78
CA LEU A 126 14.57 -12.43 -1.26
C LEU A 126 14.81 -13.91 -0.97
N ARG A 127 13.81 -14.66 -0.50
CA ARG A 127 13.95 -16.12 -0.29
C ARG A 127 14.08 -16.87 -1.61
N ARG A 128 13.39 -16.44 -2.67
CA ARG A 128 13.53 -17.04 -4.01
C ARG A 128 14.92 -16.81 -4.59
N SER A 129 15.44 -15.59 -4.54
CA SER A 129 16.75 -15.28 -5.12
C SER A 129 17.87 -16.13 -4.50
N VAL A 130 17.90 -16.26 -3.17
CA VAL A 130 18.87 -17.09 -2.44
C VAL A 130 18.75 -18.57 -2.81
N ARG A 131 17.54 -19.11 -2.94
CA ARG A 131 17.33 -20.51 -3.36
C ARG A 131 17.87 -20.75 -4.77
N THR A 132 17.64 -19.82 -5.68
CA THR A 132 18.05 -19.95 -7.08
C THR A 132 19.57 -19.92 -7.23
N GLU A 133 20.24 -19.08 -6.45
CA GLU A 133 21.71 -18.97 -6.39
C GLU A 133 22.40 -20.18 -5.72
N SER A 134 21.67 -20.97 -4.92
CA SER A 134 22.17 -22.22 -4.33
C SER A 134 22.09 -23.45 -5.24
N LEU A 135 21.40 -23.34 -6.39
CA LEU A 135 21.22 -24.43 -7.37
C LEU A 135 22.26 -24.53 -8.53
N PRO A 136 23.27 -23.65 -8.74
CA PRO A 136 24.12 -23.72 -9.92
C PRO A 136 25.22 -24.80 -9.86
N GLU A 137 25.46 -25.47 -8.73
CA GLU A 137 26.62 -26.38 -8.59
C GLU A 137 26.31 -27.87 -8.85
N ARG A 138 25.04 -28.28 -9.02
CA ARG A 138 24.68 -29.71 -9.18
C ARG A 138 24.60 -30.22 -10.62
N THR A 139 24.72 -29.35 -11.63
CA THR A 139 24.60 -29.74 -13.04
C THR A 139 25.92 -29.74 -13.82
N GLY A 140 27.07 -29.48 -13.16
CA GLY A 140 28.40 -29.44 -13.80
C GLY A 140 29.34 -30.62 -13.51
N ALA A 141 28.90 -31.68 -12.82
CA ALA A 141 29.75 -32.81 -12.42
C ALA A 141 29.40 -34.13 -13.13
N ALA A 142 28.93 -34.06 -14.39
CA ALA A 142 28.65 -35.24 -15.20
C ALA A 142 29.01 -35.01 -16.66
N THR A 143 30.30 -34.78 -16.95
CA THR A 143 30.93 -35.07 -18.24
C THR A 143 32.36 -35.48 -18.01
#